data_AF-A0A956FWI9-F1
#
_entry.id   AF-A0A956FWI9-F1
#
_cell.length_a   1.000
_cell.length_b   1.000
_cell.length_c   1.000
_cell.angle_alpha   90.00
_cell.angle_beta   90.00
_cell.angle_gamma   90.00
#
_symmetry.space_group_name_H-M   'P 1'
#
loop_
_entity.id
_entity.type
_entity.pdbx_description
1 polymer ?
#
loop_
_entity_poly.entity_id
_entity_poly.type
_entity_poly.pdbx_seq_one_letter_code
_entity_poly.pdbx_strand_id
1 'polypeptide(L)'
;MGVCGDGVVDPGEECDDGNADNSDTCVEGCLNATCGDGFVGPGEACDDGNTDDADACTNACALASCGDGVLQEGEVCDDGNADDTDDCLSTCVAASCGDGLVHAGVETCDDGNADDTDDCTSQCAPPTCEDGLKSGDESDIDCGGATCQGCALDQTCVSDTDCLSGACTDGTCTLPISCAAIKDALPEAADGVYDVDPDGDGPLEPFVVYCDMTT
;
A
#
# COMPACT_ATOMS: atom_id res chain seq x y z
N MET A 1 -51.18 -33.70 -30.01
CA MET A 1 -50.64 -32.75 -29.03
C MET A 1 -49.40 -33.45 -28.55
N GLY A 2 -48.24 -32.96 -28.98
CA GLY A 2 -46.98 -33.45 -28.43
C GLY A 2 -46.91 -33.08 -26.96
N VAL A 3 -46.32 -33.98 -26.19
CA VAL A 3 -46.18 -33.85 -24.75
C VAL A 3 -44.68 -33.80 -24.50
N CYS A 4 -44.20 -32.64 -24.09
CA CYS A 4 -42.81 -32.47 -23.76
C CYS A 4 -42.38 -33.43 -22.63
N GLY A 5 -41.28 -34.14 -22.85
CA GLY A 5 -40.70 -35.11 -21.94
C GLY A 5 -41.16 -36.55 -22.19
N ASP A 6 -41.67 -36.89 -23.37
CA ASP A 6 -42.10 -38.26 -23.71
C ASP A 6 -41.05 -39.09 -24.46
N GLY A 7 -39.91 -38.48 -24.79
CA GLY A 7 -38.76 -39.06 -25.45
C GLY A 7 -38.81 -38.94 -26.97
N VAL A 8 -39.76 -38.17 -27.52
CA VAL A 8 -39.97 -38.02 -28.96
C VAL A 8 -40.16 -36.56 -29.34
N VAL A 9 -39.22 -36.01 -30.11
CA VAL A 9 -39.33 -34.65 -30.66
C VAL A 9 -40.49 -34.56 -31.65
N ASP A 10 -41.58 -33.91 -31.22
CA ASP A 10 -42.80 -33.71 -31.98
C ASP A 10 -42.79 -32.39 -32.79
N PRO A 11 -43.69 -32.22 -33.79
CA PRO A 11 -43.76 -30.99 -34.57
C PRO A 11 -44.06 -29.76 -33.71
N GLY A 12 -43.08 -28.87 -33.57
CA GLY A 12 -43.17 -27.64 -32.77
C GLY A 12 -42.23 -27.62 -31.56
N GLU A 13 -41.58 -28.74 -31.26
CA GLU A 13 -40.55 -28.87 -30.23
C GLU A 13 -39.16 -28.64 -30.84
N GLU A 14 -38.27 -28.02 -30.08
CA GLU A 14 -36.86 -27.86 -30.45
C GLU A 14 -36.01 -29.05 -29.95
N CYS A 15 -36.43 -29.68 -28.85
CA CYS A 15 -35.82 -30.85 -28.22
C CYS A 15 -36.89 -31.66 -27.46
N ASP A 16 -36.57 -32.90 -27.08
CA ASP A 16 -37.32 -33.72 -26.10
C ASP A 16 -36.34 -34.79 -25.58
N ASP A 17 -36.16 -34.88 -24.28
CA ASP A 17 -35.21 -35.76 -23.60
C ASP A 17 -35.87 -36.88 -22.78
N GLY A 18 -37.19 -37.01 -22.87
CA GLY A 18 -37.96 -38.01 -22.14
C GLY A 18 -38.13 -37.76 -20.65
N ASN A 19 -37.92 -36.53 -20.17
CA ASN A 19 -38.13 -36.17 -18.78
C ASN A 19 -38.62 -34.71 -18.58
N ALA A 20 -38.65 -34.21 -17.35
CA ALA A 20 -39.17 -32.87 -17.01
C ALA A 20 -38.20 -32.09 -16.09
N ASP A 21 -36.93 -32.48 -16.11
CA ASP A 21 -35.82 -31.81 -15.43
C ASP A 21 -35.34 -30.66 -16.30
N ASN A 22 -35.27 -29.45 -15.75
CA ASN A 22 -34.83 -28.28 -16.50
C ASN A 22 -33.33 -28.01 -16.32
N SER A 23 -32.58 -28.92 -15.67
CA SER A 23 -31.13 -28.80 -15.48
C SER A 23 -30.31 -29.55 -16.54
N ASP A 24 -30.97 -30.11 -17.55
CA ASP A 24 -30.34 -30.74 -18.70
C ASP A 24 -30.49 -29.87 -19.97
N THR A 25 -30.22 -30.45 -21.13
CA THR A 25 -30.22 -29.70 -22.40
C THR A 25 -31.60 -29.31 -22.91
N CYS A 26 -32.69 -29.79 -22.30
CA CYS A 26 -34.05 -29.54 -22.76
C CYS A 26 -34.97 -29.09 -21.62
N VAL A 27 -35.40 -27.83 -21.64
CA VAL A 27 -36.21 -27.24 -20.56
C VAL A 27 -37.71 -27.36 -20.83
N GLU A 28 -38.51 -27.02 -19.81
CA GLU A 28 -39.97 -26.98 -19.88
C GLU A 28 -40.46 -26.23 -21.12
N GLY A 29 -41.35 -26.87 -21.88
CA GLY A 29 -41.82 -26.36 -23.17
C GLY A 29 -41.02 -26.85 -24.38
N CYS A 30 -40.06 -27.76 -24.17
CA CYS A 30 -39.30 -28.44 -25.21
C CYS A 30 -38.47 -27.47 -26.06
N LEU A 31 -37.79 -26.58 -25.32
CA LEU A 31 -36.84 -25.60 -25.83
C LEU A 31 -35.44 -26.01 -25.38
N ASN A 32 -34.43 -25.72 -26.21
CA ASN A 32 -33.05 -25.98 -25.80
C ASN A 32 -32.70 -25.07 -24.63
N ALA A 33 -32.00 -25.61 -23.64
CA ALA A 33 -31.48 -24.83 -22.52
C ALA A 33 -30.54 -23.72 -23.03
N THR A 34 -30.80 -22.48 -22.61
CA THR A 34 -29.99 -21.31 -22.94
C THR A 34 -29.95 -20.32 -21.80
N CYS A 35 -28.78 -19.74 -21.56
CA CYS A 35 -28.60 -18.60 -20.66
C CYS A 35 -29.68 -17.53 -20.81
N GLY A 36 -30.42 -17.28 -19.71
CA GLY A 36 -31.53 -16.33 -19.63
C GLY A 36 -32.91 -16.94 -19.87
N ASP A 37 -33.03 -18.27 -19.93
CA ASP A 37 -34.31 -18.96 -20.05
C ASP A 37 -35.04 -19.19 -18.71
N GLY A 38 -34.40 -18.82 -17.59
CA GLY A 38 -34.94 -18.97 -16.25
C GLY A 38 -34.51 -20.25 -15.54
N PHE A 39 -33.67 -21.09 -16.16
CA PHE A 39 -33.18 -22.35 -15.61
C PHE A 39 -31.65 -22.45 -15.73
N VAL A 40 -31.01 -23.07 -14.74
CA VAL A 40 -29.56 -23.31 -14.79
C VAL A 40 -29.31 -24.62 -15.53
N GLY A 41 -28.85 -24.52 -16.78
CA GLY A 41 -28.59 -25.66 -17.64
C GLY A 41 -27.18 -26.26 -17.52
N PRO A 42 -26.87 -27.30 -18.33
CA PRO A 42 -25.56 -27.92 -18.37
C PRO A 42 -24.46 -26.95 -18.84
N GLY A 43 -23.48 -26.70 -17.97
CA GLY A 43 -22.34 -25.83 -18.27
C GLY A 43 -22.54 -24.37 -17.86
N GLU A 44 -23.72 -24.02 -17.38
CA GLU A 44 -24.03 -22.73 -16.78
C GLU A 44 -23.78 -22.79 -15.27
N ALA A 45 -23.18 -21.74 -14.72
CA ALA A 45 -22.99 -21.62 -13.28
C ALA A 45 -24.18 -20.90 -12.60
N CYS A 46 -24.95 -20.16 -13.38
CA CYS A 46 -26.13 -19.37 -13.01
C CYS A 46 -26.97 -19.12 -14.28
N ASP A 47 -28.18 -18.59 -14.11
CA ASP A 47 -29.02 -18.07 -15.21
C ASP A 47 -29.10 -16.55 -15.05
N ASP A 48 -28.58 -15.80 -16.02
CA ASP A 48 -28.50 -14.33 -15.97
C ASP A 48 -29.92 -13.72 -15.94
N GLY A 49 -30.79 -14.22 -16.81
CA GLY A 49 -32.19 -13.77 -16.88
C GLY A 49 -32.34 -12.29 -17.28
N ASN A 50 -31.26 -11.58 -17.55
CA ASN A 50 -31.27 -10.18 -17.98
C ASN A 50 -30.18 -9.87 -19.02
N THR A 51 -29.67 -8.64 -19.07
CA THR A 51 -28.66 -8.21 -20.05
C THR A 51 -27.53 -7.40 -19.43
N ASP A 52 -27.42 -7.44 -18.11
CA ASP A 52 -26.44 -6.69 -17.32
C ASP A 52 -25.28 -7.61 -16.98
N ASP A 53 -24.12 -7.35 -17.57
CA ASP A 53 -22.93 -8.18 -17.35
C ASP A 53 -22.27 -7.94 -15.99
N ALA A 54 -22.69 -6.87 -15.31
CA ALA A 54 -22.11 -6.35 -14.07
C ALA A 54 -22.83 -6.85 -12.79
N ASP A 55 -23.73 -7.83 -12.92
CA ASP A 55 -24.44 -8.44 -11.80
C ASP A 55 -23.83 -9.79 -11.39
N ALA A 56 -24.48 -10.53 -10.48
CA ALA A 56 -23.94 -11.79 -9.98
C ALA A 56 -23.78 -12.90 -11.05
N CYS A 57 -24.42 -12.75 -12.21
CA CYS A 57 -24.41 -13.70 -13.30
C CYS A 57 -24.20 -13.00 -14.65
N THR A 58 -23.00 -13.11 -15.19
CA THR A 58 -22.65 -12.54 -16.51
C THR A 58 -23.59 -13.05 -17.62
N ASN A 59 -23.65 -12.34 -18.75
CA ASN A 59 -24.38 -12.73 -19.97
C ASN A 59 -23.84 -14.03 -20.60
N ALA A 60 -22.70 -14.54 -20.12
CA ALA A 60 -22.16 -15.85 -20.46
C ALA A 60 -22.65 -16.97 -19.51
N CYS A 61 -23.54 -16.66 -18.58
CA CYS A 61 -24.00 -17.53 -17.50
C CYS A 61 -22.86 -18.11 -16.64
N ALA A 62 -21.80 -17.30 -16.50
CA ALA A 62 -20.75 -17.50 -15.53
C ALA A 62 -21.01 -16.62 -14.30
N LEU A 63 -20.65 -17.12 -13.13
CA LEU A 63 -20.69 -16.31 -11.91
C LEU A 63 -19.71 -15.15 -12.04
N ALA A 64 -20.13 -13.97 -11.60
CA ALA A 64 -19.25 -12.81 -11.41
C ALA A 64 -17.99 -13.20 -10.66
N SER A 65 -16.83 -12.79 -11.18
CA SER A 65 -15.55 -13.02 -10.53
C SER A 65 -14.53 -11.97 -10.89
N CYS A 66 -13.77 -11.52 -9.89
CA CYS A 66 -12.60 -10.68 -10.09
C CYS A 66 -11.65 -11.21 -11.17
N GLY A 67 -11.30 -10.35 -12.12
CA GLY A 67 -10.39 -10.67 -13.22
C GLY A 67 -11.08 -11.20 -14.47
N ASP A 68 -12.42 -11.15 -14.54
CA ASP A 68 -13.19 -11.59 -15.70
C ASP A 68 -13.31 -10.51 -16.80
N GLY A 69 -12.80 -9.30 -16.54
CA GLY A 69 -12.83 -8.17 -17.45
C GLY A 69 -14.05 -7.27 -17.30
N VAL A 70 -14.92 -7.55 -16.32
CA VAL A 70 -16.14 -6.79 -16.04
C VAL A 70 -16.14 -6.34 -14.59
N LEU A 71 -16.37 -5.05 -14.36
CA LEU A 71 -16.50 -4.53 -13.00
C LEU A 71 -17.87 -4.88 -12.41
N GLN A 72 -17.89 -5.80 -11.44
CA GLN A 72 -19.12 -6.34 -10.86
C GLN A 72 -19.64 -5.52 -9.66
N GLU A 73 -20.92 -5.68 -9.32
CA GLU A 73 -21.49 -5.04 -8.11
C GLU A 73 -20.78 -5.54 -6.83
N GLY A 74 -20.04 -4.63 -6.18
CA GLY A 74 -19.31 -4.91 -4.94
C GLY A 74 -17.79 -4.99 -5.11
N GLU A 75 -17.30 -5.01 -6.35
CA GLU A 75 -15.88 -4.86 -6.67
C GLU A 75 -15.50 -3.38 -6.73
N VAL A 76 -14.28 -3.05 -6.29
CA VAL A 76 -13.75 -1.68 -6.39
C VAL A 76 -13.15 -1.44 -7.78
N CYS A 77 -12.56 -2.48 -8.35
CA CYS A 77 -11.93 -2.56 -9.66
C CYS A 77 -12.04 -4.00 -10.17
N ASP A 78 -11.83 -4.22 -11.47
CA ASP A 78 -11.60 -5.56 -12.04
C ASP A 78 -10.15 -5.60 -12.55
N ASP A 79 -9.37 -6.55 -12.05
CA ASP A 79 -7.94 -6.69 -12.39
C ASP A 79 -7.76 -7.04 -13.89
N GLY A 80 -8.68 -7.83 -14.44
CA GLY A 80 -8.60 -8.39 -15.79
C GLY A 80 -7.35 -9.23 -16.04
N ASN A 81 -6.50 -9.43 -15.04
CA ASN A 81 -5.25 -10.16 -15.14
C ASN A 81 -4.85 -10.83 -13.81
N ALA A 82 -3.57 -11.01 -13.51
CA ALA A 82 -3.09 -11.68 -12.30
C ALA A 82 -1.80 -11.02 -11.76
N ASP A 83 -1.59 -9.75 -12.11
CA ASP A 83 -0.42 -8.95 -11.78
C ASP A 83 -0.78 -8.00 -10.64
N ASP A 84 -0.47 -8.41 -9.42
CA ASP A 84 -0.71 -7.62 -8.21
C ASP A 84 0.17 -6.35 -8.11
N THR A 85 0.89 -5.97 -9.16
CA THR A 85 1.73 -4.76 -9.20
C THR A 85 1.09 -3.59 -9.97
N ASP A 86 -0.12 -3.76 -10.49
CA ASP A 86 -0.85 -2.70 -11.18
C ASP A 86 -1.92 -2.01 -10.29
N ASP A 87 -2.84 -1.26 -10.88
CA ASP A 87 -3.82 -0.46 -10.15
C ASP A 87 -4.83 -1.33 -9.36
N CYS A 88 -5.01 -2.60 -9.74
CA CYS A 88 -6.02 -3.48 -9.17
C CYS A 88 -5.43 -4.85 -8.84
N LEU A 89 -5.47 -5.22 -7.57
CA LEU A 89 -5.02 -6.53 -7.14
C LEU A 89 -5.92 -7.63 -7.71
N SER A 90 -5.39 -8.85 -7.83
CA SER A 90 -6.13 -10.07 -8.20
C SER A 90 -7.26 -10.45 -7.24
N THR A 91 -7.44 -9.68 -6.17
CA THR A 91 -8.54 -9.75 -5.21
C THR A 91 -9.59 -8.65 -5.38
N CYS A 92 -9.48 -7.84 -6.45
CA CYS A 92 -10.36 -6.73 -6.80
C CYS A 92 -10.45 -5.64 -5.74
N VAL A 93 -9.31 -5.46 -5.07
CA VAL A 93 -9.02 -4.34 -4.19
C VAL A 93 -8.04 -3.44 -4.94
N ALA A 94 -8.23 -2.13 -4.84
CA ALA A 94 -7.27 -1.19 -5.41
C ALA A 94 -5.92 -1.33 -4.71
N ALA A 95 -4.84 -1.32 -5.49
CA ALA A 95 -3.49 -1.30 -4.94
C ALA A 95 -3.30 -0.05 -4.06
N SER A 96 -2.63 -0.22 -2.92
CA SER A 96 -2.45 0.85 -1.95
C SER A 96 -1.17 0.69 -1.17
N CYS A 97 -0.50 1.81 -0.92
CA CYS A 97 0.68 1.82 -0.07
C CYS A 97 0.41 1.24 1.33
N GLY A 98 1.22 0.27 1.73
CA GLY A 98 1.14 -0.48 2.97
C GLY A 98 0.28 -1.76 2.89
N ASP A 99 -0.08 -2.23 1.70
CA ASP A 99 -0.85 -3.48 1.52
C ASP A 99 0.03 -4.74 1.35
N GLY A 100 1.34 -4.56 1.25
CA GLY A 100 2.34 -5.61 1.15
C GLY A 100 2.72 -5.97 -0.29
N LEU A 101 2.21 -5.24 -1.28
CA LEU A 101 2.41 -5.49 -2.70
C LEU A 101 2.89 -4.20 -3.38
N VAL A 102 3.96 -4.29 -4.16
CA VAL A 102 4.54 -3.11 -4.81
C VAL A 102 3.78 -2.76 -6.09
N HIS A 103 3.13 -1.60 -6.09
CA HIS A 103 2.51 -0.98 -7.24
C HIS A 103 3.55 -0.37 -8.20
N ALA A 104 3.89 -1.15 -9.23
CA ALA A 104 4.94 -0.87 -10.19
C ALA A 104 4.77 0.50 -10.88
N GLY A 105 5.77 1.37 -10.70
CA GLY A 105 5.82 2.67 -11.34
C GLY A 105 5.04 3.78 -10.63
N VAL A 106 4.28 3.44 -9.59
CA VAL A 106 3.67 4.39 -8.65
C VAL A 106 4.51 4.46 -7.38
N GLU A 107 4.96 3.32 -6.87
CA GLU A 107 5.79 3.24 -5.69
C GLU A 107 7.07 2.45 -5.92
N THR A 108 8.00 2.57 -4.97
CA THR A 108 9.35 1.99 -5.08
C THR A 108 9.60 0.86 -4.10
N CYS A 109 8.80 0.79 -3.04
CA CYS A 109 8.78 -0.26 -2.03
C CYS A 109 7.37 -0.34 -1.44
N ASP A 110 7.06 -1.45 -0.77
CA ASP A 110 5.91 -1.62 0.10
C ASP A 110 6.27 -2.74 1.08
N ASP A 111 6.14 -2.50 2.39
CA ASP A 111 6.43 -3.48 3.44
C ASP A 111 5.19 -3.93 4.23
N GLY A 112 4.01 -3.61 3.73
CA GLY A 112 2.74 -4.04 4.28
C GLY A 112 2.31 -3.31 5.54
N ASN A 113 2.90 -2.13 5.82
CA ASN A 113 2.50 -1.33 6.95
C ASN A 113 2.66 0.19 6.70
N ALA A 114 2.47 1.00 7.74
CA ALA A 114 2.52 2.47 7.67
C ALA A 114 3.41 3.06 8.76
N ASP A 115 4.38 2.27 9.24
CA ASP A 115 5.49 2.70 10.08
C ASP A 115 6.50 3.40 9.17
N ASP A 116 7.03 4.55 9.60
CA ASP A 116 8.04 5.27 8.84
C ASP A 116 9.46 4.85 9.26
N THR A 117 9.59 4.03 10.31
CA THR A 117 10.89 3.71 10.95
C THR A 117 11.56 2.44 10.44
N ASP A 118 10.99 1.79 9.42
CA ASP A 118 11.52 0.60 8.76
C ASP A 118 11.99 0.91 7.32
N ASP A 119 12.04 -0.12 6.47
CA ASP A 119 12.69 -0.04 5.16
C ASP A 119 11.85 0.74 4.13
N CYS A 120 10.55 0.92 4.38
CA CYS A 120 9.64 1.60 3.47
C CYS A 120 8.69 2.53 4.23
N THR A 121 8.74 3.82 3.92
CA THR A 121 7.87 4.80 4.60
C THR A 121 6.40 4.63 4.22
N SER A 122 5.51 5.27 4.98
CA SER A 122 4.08 5.41 4.64
C SER A 122 3.80 6.16 3.33
N GLN A 123 4.82 6.67 2.65
CA GLN A 123 4.76 7.22 1.29
C GLN A 123 5.23 6.21 0.21
N CYS A 124 5.48 4.96 0.59
CA CYS A 124 5.98 3.87 -0.26
C CYS A 124 7.24 4.23 -1.06
N ALA A 125 8.10 4.96 -0.35
CA ALA A 125 9.44 5.33 -0.75
C ALA A 125 10.42 4.99 0.38
N PRO A 126 11.67 4.61 0.05
CA PRO A 126 12.73 4.50 1.03
C PRO A 126 12.91 5.80 1.82
N PRO A 127 13.31 5.72 3.10
CA PRO A 127 13.51 6.89 3.94
C PRO A 127 14.60 7.82 3.37
N THR A 128 14.36 9.13 3.38
CA THR A 128 15.31 10.14 2.94
C THR A 128 15.33 11.36 3.86
N CYS A 129 16.49 12.01 3.97
CA CYS A 129 16.69 13.18 4.83
C CYS A 129 16.00 14.48 4.35
N GLU A 130 15.06 14.41 3.41
CA GLU A 130 14.37 15.57 2.84
C GLU A 130 12.89 15.26 2.46
N ASP A 131 12.31 14.19 3.00
CA ASP A 131 10.93 13.76 2.70
C ASP A 131 9.86 14.27 3.68
N GLY A 132 10.27 14.97 4.73
CA GLY A 132 9.36 15.55 5.72
C GLY A 132 8.81 14.55 6.73
N LEU A 133 9.32 13.31 6.74
CA LEU A 133 9.00 12.30 7.74
C LEU A 133 10.13 12.18 8.77
N LYS A 134 9.84 11.50 9.88
CA LYS A 134 10.87 11.02 10.78
C LYS A 134 11.04 9.53 10.50
N SER A 135 12.01 9.19 9.65
CA SER A 135 12.14 7.88 9.03
C SER A 135 13.57 7.33 9.06
N GLY A 136 13.72 6.01 8.91
CA GLY A 136 15.04 5.36 8.93
C GLY A 136 15.86 5.66 10.20
N ASP A 137 17.08 6.18 10.03
CA ASP A 137 18.02 6.46 11.13
C ASP A 137 17.84 7.86 11.76
N GLU A 138 16.84 8.64 11.35
CA GLU A 138 16.65 10.03 11.79
C GLU A 138 16.30 10.17 13.28
N SER A 139 16.91 11.17 13.93
CA SER A 139 16.60 11.49 15.32
C SER A 139 15.44 12.48 15.45
N ASP A 140 15.24 13.32 14.43
CA ASP A 140 14.08 14.19 14.24
C ASP A 140 13.76 14.30 12.73
N ILE A 141 12.65 14.92 12.36
CA ILE A 141 12.20 15.02 10.96
C ILE A 141 13.34 15.55 10.07
N ASP A 142 13.72 14.78 9.05
CA ASP A 142 14.76 15.12 8.05
C ASP A 142 16.18 15.35 8.63
N CYS A 143 16.49 14.88 9.85
CA CYS A 143 17.81 15.14 10.45
C CYS A 143 18.27 14.12 11.50
N GLY A 144 19.57 14.17 11.77
CA GLY A 144 20.24 13.35 12.77
C GLY A 144 20.54 11.92 12.30
N GLY A 145 20.97 11.07 13.22
CA GLY A 145 21.38 9.71 12.88
C GLY A 145 22.72 9.63 12.16
N ALA A 146 22.98 8.46 11.58
CA ALA A 146 24.24 8.18 10.89
C ALA A 146 24.29 8.66 9.43
N THR A 147 23.12 8.82 8.80
CA THR A 147 22.97 9.07 7.36
C THR A 147 22.64 10.52 7.03
N CYS A 148 21.86 11.19 7.88
CA CYS A 148 21.42 12.56 7.66
C CYS A 148 22.36 13.59 8.29
N GLN A 149 22.20 14.84 7.83
CA GLN A 149 22.87 15.96 8.48
C GLN A 149 22.32 16.11 9.91
N GLY A 150 23.17 16.53 10.84
CA GLY A 150 22.74 16.80 12.22
C GLY A 150 21.58 17.80 12.28
N CYS A 151 20.78 17.66 13.32
CA CYS A 151 19.65 18.50 13.65
C CYS A 151 20.08 19.87 14.18
N ALA A 152 19.24 20.87 13.95
CA ALA A 152 19.36 22.20 14.49
C ALA A 152 19.10 22.23 16.01
N LEU A 153 19.35 23.37 16.64
CA LEU A 153 19.02 23.57 18.06
C LEU A 153 17.52 23.38 18.31
N ASP A 154 17.18 22.93 19.51
CA ASP A 154 15.81 22.62 19.97
C ASP A 154 15.11 21.44 19.23
N GLN A 155 15.82 20.72 18.36
CA GLN A 155 15.34 19.50 17.72
C GLN A 155 15.72 18.25 18.53
N THR A 156 15.02 17.15 18.27
CA THR A 156 15.19 15.88 18.98
C THR A 156 16.47 15.17 18.55
N CYS A 157 17.20 14.60 19.52
CA CYS A 157 18.43 13.85 19.28
C CYS A 157 18.52 12.62 20.17
N VAL A 158 19.31 11.63 19.74
CA VAL A 158 19.64 10.42 20.53
C VAL A 158 21.12 10.46 20.94
N SER A 159 21.97 11.08 20.13
CA SER A 159 23.40 11.20 20.34
C SER A 159 23.92 12.60 19.98
N ASP A 160 25.09 12.96 20.50
CA ASP A 160 25.72 14.26 20.22
C ASP A 160 25.99 14.48 18.72
N THR A 161 26.28 13.40 17.98
CA THR A 161 26.50 13.46 16.53
C THR A 161 25.24 13.74 15.74
N ASP A 162 24.06 13.53 16.34
CA ASP A 162 22.79 13.84 15.72
C ASP A 162 22.53 15.34 15.67
N CYS A 163 23.36 16.17 16.32
CA CYS A 163 23.20 17.61 16.38
C CYS A 163 24.29 18.34 15.60
N LEU A 164 23.95 19.41 14.88
CA LEU A 164 24.94 20.29 14.25
C LEU A 164 25.87 20.95 15.27
N SER A 165 25.36 21.18 16.48
CA SER A 165 26.10 21.71 17.60
C SER A 165 27.09 20.71 18.19
N GLY A 166 26.94 19.41 17.89
CA GLY A 166 27.70 18.35 18.54
C GLY A 166 27.31 18.14 20.01
N ALA A 167 26.10 18.54 20.42
CA ALA A 167 25.65 18.40 21.80
C ALA A 167 24.16 18.04 21.88
N CYS A 168 23.89 16.85 22.40
CA CYS A 168 22.57 16.33 22.69
C CYS A 168 22.38 16.23 24.20
N THR A 169 21.61 17.16 24.77
CA THR A 169 21.34 17.19 26.21
C THR A 169 19.86 16.94 26.46
N ASP A 170 19.56 15.94 27.29
CA ASP A 170 18.18 15.55 27.64
C ASP A 170 17.29 15.25 26.40
N GLY A 171 17.90 14.66 25.36
CA GLY A 171 17.22 14.29 24.12
C GLY A 171 16.93 15.46 23.17
N THR A 172 17.49 16.64 23.43
CA THR A 172 17.35 17.82 22.59
C THR A 172 18.71 18.39 22.21
N CYS A 173 18.84 18.87 20.97
CA CYS A 173 20.05 19.52 20.50
C CYS A 173 20.21 20.88 21.16
N THR A 174 21.27 21.02 21.96
CA THR A 174 21.60 22.25 22.69
C THR A 174 22.96 22.77 22.28
N LEU A 175 23.37 23.92 22.81
CA LEU A 175 24.72 24.40 22.63
C LEU A 175 25.71 23.59 23.48
N PRO A 176 26.92 23.33 22.97
CA PRO A 176 27.93 22.58 23.68
C PRO A 176 28.48 23.37 24.87
N ILE A 177 28.73 22.70 25.99
CA ILE A 177 29.20 23.34 27.23
C ILE A 177 30.65 23.85 27.17
N SER A 178 31.44 23.39 26.20
CA SER A 178 32.83 23.80 26.02
C SER A 178 33.40 23.35 24.68
N CYS A 179 34.53 23.94 24.26
CA CYS A 179 35.30 23.47 23.10
C CYS A 179 35.72 21.99 23.21
N ALA A 180 36.02 21.52 24.42
CA ALA A 180 36.37 20.12 24.65
C ALA A 180 35.17 19.20 24.36
N ALA A 181 33.97 19.59 24.78
CA ALA A 181 32.74 18.84 24.47
C ALA A 181 32.49 18.75 22.95
N ILE A 182 32.70 19.86 22.23
CA ILE A 182 32.62 19.86 20.75
C ILE A 182 33.63 18.88 20.16
N LYS A 183 34.89 18.90 20.63
CA LYS A 183 35.94 18.03 20.10
C LYS A 183 35.70 16.56 20.40
N ASP A 184 35.16 16.24 21.57
CA ASP A 184 34.82 14.88 21.97
C ASP A 184 33.67 14.32 21.14
N ALA A 185 32.64 15.14 20.86
CA ALA A 185 31.48 14.75 20.05
C ALA A 185 31.77 14.75 18.54
N LEU A 186 32.55 15.71 18.06
CA LEU A 186 32.92 15.89 16.66
C LEU A 186 34.45 15.88 16.54
N PRO A 187 35.09 14.70 16.48
CA PRO A 187 36.55 14.58 16.40
C PRO A 187 37.16 15.31 15.19
N GLU A 188 36.40 15.48 14.13
CA GLU A 188 36.80 16.17 12.89
C GLU A 188 36.50 17.68 12.90
N ALA A 189 36.01 18.24 14.02
CA ALA A 189 35.80 19.68 14.16
C ALA A 189 37.10 20.45 13.93
N ALA A 190 37.01 21.52 13.14
CA ALA A 190 38.15 22.37 12.79
C ALA A 190 38.33 23.52 13.79
N ASP A 191 39.53 24.10 13.85
CA ASP A 191 39.75 25.31 14.64
C ASP A 191 38.86 26.44 14.13
N GLY A 192 38.23 27.18 15.05
CA GLY A 192 37.26 28.17 14.65
C GLY A 192 36.54 28.86 15.78
N VAL A 193 35.54 29.65 15.40
CA VAL A 193 34.68 30.36 16.33
C VAL A 193 33.39 29.56 16.50
N TYR A 194 33.04 29.26 17.75
CA TYR A 194 31.90 28.45 18.13
C TYR A 194 31.08 29.15 19.22
N ASP A 195 29.78 28.89 19.22
CA ASP A 195 28.89 29.25 20.34
C ASP A 195 28.96 28.14 21.39
N VAL A 196 29.24 28.51 22.63
CA VAL A 196 29.25 27.58 23.77
C VAL A 196 28.36 28.10 24.88
N ASP A 197 27.76 27.16 25.60
CA ASP A 197 26.89 27.44 26.73
C ASP A 197 27.29 26.59 27.94
N PRO A 198 28.25 27.05 28.77
CA PRO A 198 28.83 26.25 29.84
C PRO A 198 27.88 25.82 30.95
N ASP A 199 26.75 26.51 31.13
CA ASP A 199 25.70 26.14 32.08
C ASP A 199 24.44 25.55 31.42
N GLY A 200 24.38 25.48 30.09
CA GLY A 200 23.27 24.88 29.33
C GLY A 200 21.98 25.67 29.54
N ASP A 201 20.88 25.01 29.95
CA ASP A 201 19.63 25.69 30.34
C ASP A 201 19.73 26.55 31.62
N GLY A 202 20.94 26.91 32.02
CA GLY A 202 21.21 27.81 33.11
C GLY A 202 20.82 29.27 32.81
N PRO A 203 21.01 30.17 33.79
CA PRO A 203 20.62 31.57 33.65
C PRO A 203 21.59 32.42 32.84
N LEU A 204 22.78 31.91 32.46
CA LEU A 204 23.72 32.67 31.65
C LEU A 204 23.38 32.53 30.17
N GLU A 205 23.58 33.60 29.42
CA GLU A 205 23.44 33.53 27.97
C GLU A 205 24.68 32.85 27.36
N PRO A 206 24.50 32.10 26.26
CA PRO A 206 25.60 31.54 25.50
C PRO A 206 26.57 32.62 25.02
N PHE A 207 27.83 32.25 24.82
CA PHE A 207 28.82 33.17 24.31
C PHE A 207 29.74 32.55 23.26
N VAL A 208 30.25 33.43 22.40
CA VAL A 208 31.12 33.08 21.29
C VAL A 208 32.56 32.92 21.80
N VAL A 209 33.19 31.79 21.48
CA VAL A 209 34.60 31.50 21.80
C VAL A 209 35.37 31.05 20.56
N TYR A 210 36.69 31.21 20.58
CA TYR A 210 37.56 30.52 19.64
C TYR A 210 37.98 29.19 20.24
N CYS A 211 37.65 28.09 19.56
CA CYS A 211 38.06 26.75 19.93
C CYS A 211 39.26 26.33 19.09
N ASP A 212 40.35 25.97 19.77
CA ASP A 212 41.47 25.24 19.19
C ASP A 212 41.14 23.75 19.30
N MET A 213 40.88 23.11 18.16
CA MET A 213 40.52 21.71 18.03
C MET A 213 41.74 20.83 17.75
N THR A 214 42.96 21.39 17.79
CA THR A 214 44.21 20.64 17.64
C THR A 214 44.85 20.22 18.97
N THR A 215 44.38 20.77 20.09
CA THR A 215 44.90 20.55 21.44
C THR A 215 43.87 19.92 22.36
#